data_AF-A0A2S6BV01-F1
#
_entry.id   AF-A0A2S6BV01-F1
#
_cell.length_a   1.000
_cell.length_b   1.000
_cell.length_c   1.000
_cell.angle_alpha   90.00
_cell.angle_beta   90.00
_cell.angle_gamma   90.00
#
_symmetry.space_group_name_H-M   'P 1'
#
loop_
_entity.id
_entity.type
_entity.pdbx_description
1 polymer ?
#
loop_
_entity_poly.entity_id
_entity_poly.type
_entity_poly.pdbx_seq_one_letter_code
_entity_poly.pdbx_strand_id
1 'polypeptide(L)'
;MFSITTIITALLAAGAPLVASAPVATENKLEARQNPTVVRLFRHRNHNGNDYSDMGIEAAGQCQSLPTSIIKGVSSFKLGVWKCRFFEGANCSGHSQWFDSD
;
A
#
# COMPACT_ATOMS: atom_id res chain seq x y z
N MET A 1 14.33 -78.50 -33.59
CA MET A 1 14.69 -77.59 -34.70
C MET A 1 15.30 -76.36 -34.07
N PHE A 2 16.62 -76.18 -34.18
CA PHE A 2 17.30 -74.99 -33.71
C PHE A 2 17.36 -73.98 -34.85
N SER A 3 16.90 -72.75 -34.61
CA SER A 3 17.23 -71.61 -35.46
C SER A 3 17.67 -70.47 -34.54
N ILE A 4 18.95 -70.15 -34.65
CA ILE A 4 19.62 -69.03 -34.01
C ILE A 4 19.42 -67.82 -34.94
N THR A 5 18.90 -66.72 -34.42
CA THR A 5 19.08 -65.42 -35.06
C THR A 5 19.20 -64.35 -33.99
N THR A 6 20.46 -64.09 -33.63
CA THR A 6 20.91 -62.83 -33.04
C THR A 6 20.62 -61.69 -34.02
N ILE A 7 20.22 -60.50 -33.56
CA ILE A 7 20.85 -59.22 -33.90
C ILE A 7 20.32 -58.11 -32.96
N ILE A 8 21.31 -57.35 -32.50
CA ILE A 8 21.35 -56.18 -31.63
C ILE A 8 20.69 -54.97 -32.31
N THR A 9 19.92 -54.16 -31.59
CA THR A 9 19.89 -52.71 -31.88
C THR A 9 19.60 -51.91 -30.61
N ALA A 10 20.59 -51.09 -30.24
CA ALA A 10 20.55 -50.12 -29.16
C ALA A 10 19.75 -48.88 -29.58
N LEU A 11 19.08 -48.22 -28.63
CA LEU A 11 18.89 -46.76 -28.71
C LEU A 11 18.65 -46.16 -27.33
N LEU A 12 19.51 -45.18 -27.04
CA LEU A 12 19.54 -44.32 -25.87
C LEU A 12 18.20 -43.60 -25.68
N ALA A 13 17.71 -43.56 -24.45
CA ALA A 13 16.81 -42.51 -23.98
C ALA A 13 17.23 -42.08 -22.58
N ALA A 14 18.39 -41.42 -22.47
CA ALA A 14 18.72 -40.60 -21.30
C ALA A 14 17.89 -39.31 -21.40
N GLY A 15 16.61 -39.40 -21.07
CA GLY A 15 15.67 -38.28 -21.07
C GLY A 15 15.20 -37.96 -19.66
N ALA A 16 16.05 -37.33 -18.86
CA ALA A 16 15.60 -36.51 -17.74
C ALA A 16 16.63 -35.40 -17.51
N PRO A 17 16.19 -34.14 -17.62
CA PRO A 17 16.12 -33.40 -16.37
C PRO A 17 14.66 -33.02 -16.09
N LEU A 18 14.15 -33.57 -15.00
CA LEU A 18 13.08 -32.96 -14.22
C LEU A 18 13.52 -31.52 -13.91
N VAL A 19 12.93 -30.54 -14.58
CA VAL A 19 13.03 -29.15 -14.11
C VAL A 19 12.16 -29.07 -12.87
N ALA A 20 12.76 -29.41 -11.74
CA ALA A 20 12.20 -29.21 -10.42
C ALA A 20 12.20 -27.71 -10.10
N SER A 21 10.98 -27.20 -9.93
CA SER A 21 10.59 -26.11 -9.03
C SER A 21 11.34 -24.78 -9.09
N ALA A 22 10.58 -23.72 -9.37
CA ALA A 22 10.55 -22.60 -8.43
C ALA A 22 9.09 -22.28 -8.11
N PRO A 23 8.64 -22.33 -6.83
CA PRO A 23 7.42 -21.64 -6.47
C PRO A 23 7.66 -20.15 -6.75
N VAL A 24 6.79 -19.54 -7.56
CA VAL A 24 6.76 -18.09 -7.71
C VAL A 24 6.67 -17.51 -6.31
N ALA A 25 7.74 -16.83 -5.90
CA ALA A 25 7.82 -16.14 -4.64
C ALA A 25 6.57 -15.26 -4.51
N THR A 26 5.85 -15.47 -3.39
CA THR A 26 4.75 -14.62 -2.92
C THR A 26 5.00 -13.18 -3.30
N GLU A 27 4.06 -12.61 -4.07
CA GLU A 27 4.09 -11.21 -4.49
C GLU A 27 4.48 -10.32 -3.31
N ASN A 28 5.53 -9.52 -3.51
CA ASN A 28 5.97 -8.52 -2.55
C ASN A 28 4.79 -7.57 -2.29
N LYS A 29 4.08 -7.79 -1.18
CA LYS A 29 3.04 -6.88 -0.74
C LYS A 29 3.71 -5.59 -0.30
N LEU A 30 3.55 -4.55 -1.12
CA LEU A 30 3.95 -3.20 -0.75
C LEU A 30 2.97 -2.67 0.28
N GLU A 31 3.43 -2.53 1.52
CA GLU A 31 2.66 -1.84 2.56
C GLU A 31 3.09 -0.38 2.60
N ALA A 32 2.24 0.51 2.07
CA ALA A 32 2.38 1.93 2.30
C ALA A 32 1.95 2.24 3.75
N ARG A 33 2.85 2.04 4.71
CA ARG A 33 2.63 2.49 6.09
C ARG A 33 2.79 4.01 6.14
N GLN A 34 1.66 4.71 6.27
CA GLN A 34 1.68 6.10 6.72
C GLN A 34 2.43 6.17 8.06
N ASN A 35 3.26 7.20 8.27
CA ASN A 35 3.87 7.42 9.57
C ASN A 35 2.74 7.63 10.61
N PRO A 36 2.69 6.86 11.71
CA PRO A 36 1.61 6.98 12.70
C PRO A 36 1.44 8.40 13.25
N THR A 37 2.48 9.23 13.24
CA THR A 37 2.45 10.59 13.78
C THR A 37 2.07 11.67 12.77
N VAL A 38 1.76 11.33 11.52
CA VAL A 38 1.30 12.30 10.52
C VAL A 38 -0.18 12.11 10.24
N VAL A 39 -0.87 13.22 9.94
CA VAL A 39 -2.21 13.21 9.38
C VAL A 39 -2.07 13.29 7.86
N ARG A 40 -2.61 12.32 7.14
CA ARG A 40 -2.63 12.31 5.68
C ARG A 40 -3.96 12.85 5.18
N LEU A 41 -3.91 13.86 4.33
CA LEU A 41 -5.07 14.50 3.73
C LEU A 41 -5.16 14.07 2.27
N PHE A 42 -6.33 13.64 1.80
CA PHE A 42 -6.54 13.18 0.42
C PHE A 42 -7.50 14.13 -0.30
N ARG A 43 -7.21 14.42 -1.58
CA ARG A 43 -8.14 15.18 -2.42
C ARG A 43 -9.37 14.40 -2.87
N HIS A 44 -9.26 13.07 -2.93
CA HIS A 44 -10.37 12.20 -3.30
C HIS A 44 -11.03 11.58 -2.06
N ARG A 45 -12.23 11.04 -2.25
CA ARG A 45 -12.96 10.32 -1.20
C ARG A 45 -12.35 8.93 -0.98
N ASN A 46 -12.62 8.36 0.19
CA ASN A 46 -12.25 6.98 0.55
C ASN A 46 -10.74 6.69 0.43
N HIS A 47 -9.90 7.69 0.73
CA HIS A 47 -8.43 7.58 0.70
C HIS A 47 -7.86 7.19 -0.67
N ASN A 48 -8.59 7.49 -1.75
CA ASN A 48 -8.21 7.12 -3.11
C ASN A 48 -7.19 8.08 -3.73
N GLY A 49 -6.39 7.54 -4.65
CA GLY A 49 -5.45 8.30 -5.47
C GLY A 49 -4.14 8.65 -4.77
N ASN A 50 -3.21 9.21 -5.56
CA ASN A 50 -1.88 9.59 -5.10
C ASN A 50 -1.77 11.09 -4.80
N ASP A 51 -2.87 11.84 -4.93
CA ASP A 51 -2.94 13.27 -4.59
C ASP A 51 -3.31 13.42 -3.12
N TYR A 52 -2.27 13.31 -2.28
CA TYR A 52 -2.35 13.48 -0.84
C TYR A 52 -1.24 14.37 -0.32
N SER A 53 -1.44 14.91 0.88
CA SER A 53 -0.43 15.68 1.61
C SER A 53 -0.35 15.18 3.05
N ASP A 54 0.87 14.89 3.49
CA ASP A 54 1.14 14.51 4.87
C ASP A 54 1.44 15.76 5.70
N MET A 55 0.76 15.86 6.83
CA MET A 55 0.87 16.95 7.78
C MET A 55 1.37 16.39 9.10
N GLY A 56 2.58 16.79 9.50
CA GLY A 56 3.08 16.50 10.83
C GLY A 56 2.38 17.38 11.87
N ILE A 57 1.86 16.76 12.92
CA ILE A 57 1.30 17.47 14.08
C ILE A 57 2.40 17.57 15.14
N GLU A 58 2.74 18.79 15.53
CA GLU A 58 3.86 19.05 16.44
C GLU A 58 3.48 18.78 17.91
N ALA A 59 2.27 19.15 18.31
CA ALA A 59 1.77 18.96 19.67
C ALA A 59 0.23 18.91 19.72
N ALA A 60 -0.29 18.22 20.72
CA ALA A 60 -1.73 18.20 21.00
C ALA A 60 -2.23 19.61 21.40
N GLY A 61 -3.42 19.97 20.94
CA GLY A 61 -4.06 21.25 21.27
C GLY A 61 -3.54 22.45 20.47
N GLN A 62 -2.58 22.26 19.56
CA GLN A 62 -2.12 23.32 18.66
C GLN A 62 -3.08 23.50 17.47
N CYS A 63 -3.27 24.76 17.07
CA CYS A 63 -3.97 25.10 15.85
C CYS A 63 -2.96 25.19 14.71
N GLN A 64 -3.12 24.36 13.68
CA GLN A 64 -2.21 24.33 12.55
C GLN A 64 -2.98 24.45 11.24
N SER A 65 -2.52 25.34 10.37
CA SER A 65 -3.13 25.54 9.05
C SER A 65 -2.85 24.36 8.14
N LEU A 66 -3.88 23.94 7.39
CA LEU A 66 -3.71 22.90 6.37
C LEU A 66 -2.75 23.38 5.26
N PRO A 67 -1.97 22.48 4.64
CA PRO A 67 -1.13 22.82 3.49
C PRO A 67 -1.94 23.47 2.37
N THR A 68 -1.43 24.58 1.83
CA THR A 68 -2.10 25.36 0.77
C THR A 68 -2.36 24.54 -0.49
N SER A 69 -1.51 23.54 -0.74
CA SER A 69 -1.66 22.59 -1.84
C SER A 69 -2.94 21.75 -1.73
N ILE A 70 -3.49 21.51 -0.54
CA ILE A 70 -4.62 20.58 -0.40
C ILE A 70 -5.87 21.18 0.26
N ILE A 71 -5.75 22.32 0.94
CA ILE A 71 -6.83 22.97 1.71
C ILE A 71 -8.14 23.14 0.93
N LYS A 72 -8.08 23.39 -0.38
CA LYS A 72 -9.29 23.61 -1.23
C LYS A 72 -9.97 22.33 -1.70
N GLY A 73 -9.46 21.14 -1.35
CA GLY A 73 -9.93 19.90 -1.94
C GLY A 73 -9.90 18.68 -1.03
N VAL A 74 -9.62 18.82 0.27
CA VAL A 74 -9.63 17.66 1.19
C VAL A 74 -11.01 17.02 1.18
N SER A 75 -11.07 15.74 0.80
CA SER A 75 -12.31 14.95 0.71
C SER A 75 -12.29 13.70 1.59
N SER A 76 -11.12 13.26 2.04
CA SER A 76 -10.95 12.24 3.07
C SER A 76 -9.58 12.40 3.73
N PHE A 77 -9.36 11.77 4.88
CA PHE A 77 -8.11 11.87 5.62
C PHE A 77 -7.82 10.58 6.38
N LYS A 78 -6.56 10.42 6.83
CA LYS A 78 -6.15 9.40 7.79
C LYS A 78 -5.41 10.06 8.94
N LEU A 79 -5.89 9.88 10.16
CA LEU A 79 -5.44 10.63 11.33
C LEU A 79 -4.15 10.09 11.96
N GLY A 80 -3.80 8.83 11.68
CA GLY A 80 -2.71 8.16 12.37
C GLY A 80 -3.06 7.93 13.84
N VAL A 81 -2.21 8.37 14.78
CA VAL A 81 -2.45 8.28 16.23
C VAL A 81 -3.20 9.48 16.80
N TRP A 82 -3.49 10.48 15.97
CA TRP A 82 -4.09 11.74 16.42
C TRP A 82 -5.61 11.67 16.44
N LYS A 83 -6.19 12.54 17.28
CA LYS A 83 -7.60 12.94 17.21
C LYS A 83 -7.63 14.41 16.87
N CYS A 84 -8.28 14.78 15.78
CA CYS A 84 -8.17 16.11 15.21
C CYS A 84 -9.52 16.81 15.20
N ARG A 85 -9.51 18.12 15.46
CA ARG A 85 -10.65 18.99 15.24
C ARG A 85 -10.41 19.79 13.97
N PHE A 86 -11.29 19.63 12.99
CA PHE A 86 -11.23 20.37 11.74
C PHE A 86 -12.12 21.61 11.85
N PHE A 87 -11.63 22.71 11.31
CA PHE A 87 -12.31 24.01 11.31
C PHE A 87 -12.52 24.48 9.88
N GLU A 88 -13.68 25.07 9.61
CA GLU A 88 -13.97 25.64 8.29
C GLU A 88 -13.22 26.96 8.04
N GLY A 89 -12.97 27.73 9.10
CA GLY A 89 -12.26 29.00 9.04
C GLY A 89 -10.76 28.87 9.33
N ALA A 90 -10.00 29.87 8.88
CA ALA A 90 -8.58 30.00 9.22
C ALA A 90 -8.39 30.24 10.73
N ASN A 91 -7.21 29.90 11.26
CA ASN A 91 -6.85 30.11 12.67
C ASN A 91 -7.83 29.45 13.67
N CYS A 92 -8.35 28.27 13.34
CA CYS A 92 -9.28 27.51 14.18
C CYS A 92 -10.55 28.29 14.54
N SER A 93 -11.12 28.96 13.54
CA SER A 93 -12.36 29.74 13.67
C SER A 93 -13.52 29.10 12.91
N GLY A 94 -14.73 29.56 13.20
CA GLY A 94 -15.95 29.10 12.54
C GLY A 94 -16.45 27.75 13.06
N HIS A 95 -17.26 27.08 12.24
CA HIS A 95 -17.79 25.76 12.57
C HIS A 95 -16.66 24.72 12.60
N SER A 96 -16.81 23.72 13.48
CA SER A 96 -15.78 22.71 13.68
C SER A 96 -16.36 21.35 14.05
N GLN A 97 -15.63 20.30 13.70
CA GLN A 97 -15.99 18.92 13.99
C GLN A 97 -14.78 18.14 14.49
N TRP A 98 -15.00 17.31 15.51
CA TRP A 98 -14.01 16.36 16.00
C TRP A 98 -14.05 15.07 15.18
N PHE A 99 -12.87 14.54 14.90
CA PHE A 99 -12.66 13.24 14.29
C PHE A 99 -11.65 12.46 15.14
N ASP A 100 -12.06 11.27 15.57
CA ASP A 100 -11.26 10.31 16.32
C ASP A 100 -11.01 9.01 15.55
N SER A 101 -11.52 8.93 14.32
CA SER A 101 -11.24 7.89 13.33
C SER A 101 -11.17 8.50 11.92
N ASP A 102 -10.61 7.71 11.00
CA ASP A 102 -10.51 8.01 9.56
C ASP A 102 -11.88 8.10 8.86
#